data_AF-A0A943MWW1-F1
#
_entry.id   AF-A0A943MWW1-F1
#
_cell.length_a   1.000
_cell.length_b   1.000
_cell.length_c   1.000
_cell.angle_alpha   90.00
_cell.angle_beta   90.00
_cell.angle_gamma   90.00
#
_symmetry.space_group_name_H-M   'P 1'
#
loop_
_entity.id
_entity.type
_entity.pdbx_description
1 polymer ?
#
loop_
_entity_poly.entity_id
_entity_poly.type
_entity_poly.pdbx_seq_one_letter_code
_entity_poly.pdbx_strand_id
1 'polypeptide(L)' 'MDDRNDGEEFICTICGYVYDDPDLSFEELPDDWVCPICGAPKSAFKRQ' A
#
# COMPACT_ATOMS: atom_id res chain seq x y z
N MET A 1 -7.21 -10.89 22.44
CA MET A 1 -7.78 -9.76 21.68
C MET A 1 -6.54 -8.98 21.25
N ASP A 2 -6.13 -8.95 19.98
CA ASP A 2 -6.95 -8.59 18.82
C ASP A 2 -6.63 -9.39 17.56
N ASP A 3 -7.69 -9.47 16.78
CA ASP A 3 -7.94 -10.03 15.46
C ASP A 3 -6.78 -9.91 14.45
N ARG A 4 -6.36 -11.04 13.87
CA ARG A 4 -5.44 -11.07 12.73
C ARG A 4 -6.25 -10.83 11.47
N ASN A 5 -6.54 -9.57 11.16
CA ASN A 5 -7.06 -9.18 9.86
C ASN A 5 -5.89 -9.15 8.87
N ASP A 6 -5.61 -10.30 8.24
CA ASP A 6 -4.72 -10.42 7.07
C ASP A 6 -5.57 -10.13 5.82
N GLY A 7 -6.06 -8.89 5.72
CA GLY A 7 -6.51 -8.33 4.44
C GLY A 7 -5.27 -7.79 3.75
N GLU A 8 -5.05 -8.10 2.48
CA GLU A 8 -3.84 -7.71 1.72
C GLU A 8 -3.84 -6.21 1.39
N GLU A 9 -3.90 -5.36 2.41
CA GLU A 9 -3.94 -3.92 2.33
C GLU A 9 -2.51 -3.38 2.49
N PHE A 10 -2.07 -2.53 1.57
CA PHE A 10 -0.73 -1.92 1.66
C PHE A 10 -0.84 -0.49 2.18
N ILE A 11 -0.26 -0.21 3.34
CA ILE A 11 -0.25 1.14 3.91
C ILE A 11 1.09 1.84 3.67
N CYS A 12 1.01 3.08 3.17
CA CYS A 12 2.16 3.97 3.04
C CYS A 12 2.63 4.38 4.45
N THR A 13 3.85 4.01 4.81
CA THR A 13 4.42 4.34 6.12
C THR A 13 4.78 5.82 6.29
N ILE A 14 4.74 6.60 5.20
CA ILE A 14 5.08 8.03 5.21
C ILE A 14 3.88 8.91 5.53
N CYS A 15 2.74 8.64 4.88
CA CYS A 15 1.53 9.47 5.01
C CYS A 15 0.32 8.72 5.59
N GLY A 16 0.36 7.38 5.65
CA GLY A 16 -0.76 6.55 6.08
C GLY A 16 -1.76 6.21 4.98
N TYR A 17 -1.46 6.47 3.70
CA TYR A 17 -2.32 6.09 2.58
C TYR A 17 -2.48 4.57 2.49
N VAL A 18 -3.70 4.06 2.54
CA VAL A 18 -4.01 2.64 2.37
C VAL A 18 -4.36 2.36 0.92
N TYR A 19 -3.67 1.39 0.33
CA TYR A 19 -3.92 0.84 -0.98
C TYR A 19 -4.84 -0.37 -0.84
N ASP A 20 -6.10 -0.19 -1.27
CA ASP A 20 -7.20 -1.17 -1.26
C ASP A 20 -7.85 -1.17 -2.65
N ASP A 21 -7.05 -1.35 -3.70
CA ASP A 21 -7.55 -1.40 -5.08
C ASP A 21 -7.73 -2.87 -5.50
N PRO A 22 -8.97 -3.37 -5.68
CA PRO A 22 -9.23 -4.77 -6.03
C PRO A 22 -8.95 -5.06 -7.52
N ASP A 23 -8.91 -4.02 -8.36
CA ASP A 23 -8.70 -4.13 -9.79
C ASP A 23 -7.21 -4.16 -10.18
N LEU A 24 -6.34 -3.64 -9.32
CA LEU A 24 -4.90 -3.51 -9.57
C LEU A 24 -4.11 -4.04 -8.38
N SER A 25 -3.41 -5.14 -8.55
CA SER A 25 -2.52 -5.66 -7.52
C SER A 25 -1.36 -4.68 -7.28
N PHE A 26 -0.95 -4.48 -6.01
CA PHE A 26 0.18 -3.61 -5.71
C PHE A 26 1.47 -4.06 -6.44
N GLU A 27 1.64 -5.36 -6.65
CA GLU A 27 2.77 -5.94 -7.41
C GLU A 27 2.75 -5.60 -8.91
N GLU A 28 1.56 -5.36 -9.49
CA GLU A 28 1.41 -5.07 -10.92
C GLU A 28 1.61 -3.58 -11.27
N LEU A 29 1.61 -2.70 -10.26
CA LEU A 29 1.88 -1.29 -10.51
C LEU A 29 3.31 -1.12 -11.07
N PRO A 30 3.54 -0.16 -11.97
CA PRO A 30 4.87 0.10 -12.52
C PRO A 30 5.89 0.45 -11.42
N ASP A 31 7.18 0.22 -11.70
CA ASP A 31 8.28 0.49 -10.76
C ASP A 31 8.38 1.98 -10.38
N ASP A 32 7.95 2.86 -11.30
CA ASP A 32 7.86 4.32 -11.12
C ASP A 32 6.61 4.75 -10.33
N TRP A 33 5.74 3.81 -9.94
CA TRP A 33 4.57 4.17 -9.16
C TRP A 33 4.99 4.72 -7.79
N VAL A 34 4.38 5.84 -7.44
CA VAL A 34 4.61 6.53 -6.18
C VAL A 34 3.27 6.79 -5.51
N CYS A 35 3.29 6.92 -4.19
CA CYS A 35 2.11 7.27 -3.41
C CYS A 35 1.51 8.57 -3.96
N PRO A 36 0.22 8.60 -4.35
CA PRO A 36 -0.41 9.81 -4.88
C PRO A 36 -0.55 10.92 -3.83
N ILE A 37 -0.42 10.58 -2.54
CA ILE A 37 -0.54 11.53 -1.44
C ILE A 37 0.79 12.24 -1.15
N CYS A 38 1.90 11.51 -1.09
CA CYS A 38 3.19 12.05 -0.67
C CYS A 38 4.34 11.87 -1.67
N GLY A 39 4.14 11.15 -2.77
CA GLY A 39 5.19 10.83 -3.75
C GLY A 39 6.21 9.79 -3.25
N ALA A 40 5.94 9.08 -2.16
CA ALA A 40 6.84 8.04 -1.66
C ALA A 40 6.85 6.82 -2.61
N PRO A 41 8.01 6.17 -2.82
CA PRO A 41 8.10 4.98 -3.67
C PRO A 41 7.31 3.80 -3.08
N LYS A 42 7.00 2.80 -3.92
CA LYS A 42 6.35 1.55 -3.47
C LYS A 42 7.06 0.87 -2.30
N SER A 43 8.38 0.99 -2.22
CA SER A 43 9.18 0.44 -1.12
C SER A 43 8.82 1.03 0.25
N ALA A 44 8.15 2.19 0.29
CA ALA A 44 7.66 2.80 1.52
C ALA A 44 6.29 2.27 1.97
N PHE A 45 5.65 1.41 1.18
CA PHE A 45 4.43 0.72 1.56
C PHE A 45 4.75 -0.54 2.35
N LYS A 46 3.89 -0.83 3.32
CA LYS A 46 3.98 -2.01 4.17
C LYS A 46 2.65 -2.73 4.14
N ARG A 47 2.68 -4.06 3.98
CA ARG A 47 1.48 -4.89 4.15
C ARG A 47 0.99 -4.76 5.59
N GLN A 48 -0.27 -4.38 5.76
CA GLN A 48 -0.92 -4.32 7.07
C GLN A 48 -1.40 -5.71 7.47
#